data_AF-A0A653TRN1-F1
#
_entry.id   AF-A0A653TRN1-F1
#
_cell.length_a   1.000
_cell.length_b   1.000
_cell.length_c   1.000
_cell.angle_alpha   90.00
_cell.angle_beta   90.00
_cell.angle_gamma   90.00
#
_symmetry.space_group_name_H-M   'P 1'
#
loop_
_entity.id
_entity.type
_entity.pdbx_description
1 polymer ?
#
loop_
_entity_poly.entity_id
_entity_poly.type
_entity_poly.pdbx_seq_one_letter_code
_entity_poly.pdbx_strand_id
1 'polypeptide(L)'
;MSLYEVDVERTGRRRTPWRWFLLHPVADFGWAALAVLLWLGIALLARHSLMLEAVDPGARRALFQTLATLAGATAGLTLTSVSMLINVLGKKAAPGQRELPLEKLSATHRRQIGEVFLFAIPGLGLLVVAALVTVVLEGDAVTGMWIPEALVFLLTFASVLALLRVGWALRRVLAIATA
;
A
#
# COMPACT_ATOMS: atom_id res chain seq x y z
N MET A 1 2.11 -16.35 -20.56
CA MET A 1 2.90 -16.51 -19.33
C MET A 1 2.60 -15.36 -18.39
N SER A 2 1.80 -15.65 -17.37
CA SER A 2 1.50 -14.78 -16.25
C SER A 2 2.67 -14.76 -15.25
N LEU A 3 2.96 -13.64 -14.55
CA LEU A 3 3.86 -13.60 -13.38
C LEU A 3 3.53 -14.66 -12.30
N TYR A 4 2.33 -15.24 -12.35
CA TYR A 4 1.88 -16.33 -11.47
C TYR A 4 2.22 -17.75 -11.98
N GLU A 5 2.59 -17.89 -13.26
CA GLU A 5 2.82 -19.19 -13.93
C GLU A 5 4.29 -19.59 -14.03
N VAL A 6 5.23 -18.63 -14.00
CA VAL A 6 6.67 -18.94 -14.21
C VAL A 6 7.27 -19.76 -13.06
N ASP A 7 6.56 -19.91 -11.94
CA ASP A 7 6.91 -20.83 -10.84
C ASP A 7 6.15 -22.17 -10.86
N VAL A 8 5.34 -22.46 -11.87
CA VAL A 8 4.54 -23.71 -11.87
C VAL A 8 5.41 -24.96 -12.01
N GLU A 9 6.60 -24.85 -12.63
CA GLU A 9 7.44 -26.03 -12.90
C GLU A 9 8.69 -26.20 -12.03
N ARG A 10 9.20 -25.15 -11.33
CA ARG A 10 10.56 -25.22 -10.76
C ARG A 10 10.72 -25.19 -9.25
N THR A 11 9.72 -24.84 -8.43
CA THR A 11 9.93 -24.82 -6.97
C THR A 11 8.84 -25.56 -6.19
N GLY A 12 9.25 -26.71 -5.62
CA GLY A 12 8.39 -27.63 -4.91
C GLY A 12 7.63 -27.04 -3.72
N ARG A 13 6.31 -27.21 -3.76
CA ARG A 13 5.40 -27.69 -2.69
C ARG A 13 5.39 -27.05 -1.28
N ARG A 14 6.18 -26.01 -0.96
CA ARG A 14 6.13 -25.36 0.37
C ARG A 14 6.20 -23.83 0.26
N ARG A 15 5.05 -23.13 0.22
CA ARG A 15 4.82 -21.70 0.62
C ARG A 15 3.39 -21.24 0.26
N THR A 16 2.40 -21.73 1.00
CA THR A 16 0.97 -21.44 0.78
C THR A 16 0.50 -20.03 1.24
N PRO A 17 1.00 -19.42 2.34
CA PRO A 17 0.41 -18.16 2.83
C PRO A 17 0.92 -16.91 2.09
N TRP A 18 2.22 -16.87 1.76
CA TRP A 18 2.80 -15.76 0.98
C TRP A 18 2.23 -15.66 -0.43
N ARG A 19 1.98 -16.80 -1.08
CA ARG A 19 1.36 -16.87 -2.41
C ARG A 19 -0.09 -16.36 -2.37
N TRP A 20 -0.82 -16.68 -1.32
CA TRP A 20 -2.20 -16.22 -1.12
C TRP A 20 -2.29 -14.70 -0.86
N PHE A 21 -1.41 -14.18 0.01
CA PHE A 21 -1.35 -12.74 0.35
C PHE A 21 -1.05 -11.83 -0.85
N LEU A 22 -0.25 -12.30 -1.80
CA LEU A 22 0.05 -11.58 -3.04
C LEU A 22 -1.12 -11.60 -4.04
N LEU A 23 -1.93 -12.66 -4.01
CA LEU A 23 -3.07 -12.88 -4.90
C LEU A 23 -4.37 -12.21 -4.43
N HIS A 24 -4.48 -11.89 -3.14
CA HIS A 24 -5.69 -11.34 -2.53
C HIS A 24 -5.41 -9.95 -1.97
N PRO A 25 -5.53 -8.90 -2.78
CA PRO A 25 -5.24 -7.53 -2.34
C PRO A 25 -6.16 -7.07 -1.18
N VAL A 26 -7.36 -7.61 -1.11
CA VAL A 26 -8.31 -7.40 0.00
C VAL A 26 -7.78 -7.96 1.34
N ALA A 27 -6.81 -8.88 1.31
CA ALA A 27 -6.19 -9.42 2.52
C ALA A 27 -5.42 -8.37 3.32
N ASP A 28 -5.01 -7.25 2.71
CA ASP A 28 -4.37 -6.15 3.44
C ASP A 28 -5.27 -5.59 4.53
N PHE A 29 -6.55 -5.42 4.22
CA PHE A 29 -7.54 -4.96 5.18
C PHE A 29 -7.78 -5.98 6.28
N GLY A 30 -7.74 -7.28 5.97
CA GLY A 30 -7.85 -8.34 6.96
C GLY A 30 -6.68 -8.35 7.95
N TRP A 31 -5.45 -8.25 7.44
CA TRP A 31 -4.25 -8.15 8.29
C TRP A 31 -4.20 -6.86 9.08
N ALA A 32 -4.58 -5.73 8.48
CA ALA A 32 -4.70 -4.46 9.16
C ALA A 32 -5.74 -4.50 10.27
N ALA A 33 -6.92 -5.08 10.01
CA ALA A 33 -7.95 -5.27 11.02
C ALA A 33 -7.45 -6.15 12.17
N LEU A 34 -6.72 -7.24 11.87
CA LEU A 34 -6.13 -8.09 12.90
C LEU A 34 -5.12 -7.32 13.77
N ALA A 35 -4.28 -6.48 13.17
CA ALA A 35 -3.34 -5.64 13.91
C ALA A 35 -4.04 -4.64 14.84
N VAL A 36 -5.10 -3.98 14.36
CA VAL A 36 -5.91 -3.05 15.17
C VAL A 36 -6.66 -3.78 16.27
N LEU A 37 -7.27 -4.94 15.99
CA LEU A 37 -7.95 -5.76 16.99
C LEU A 37 -6.98 -6.28 18.05
N LEU A 38 -5.75 -6.64 17.68
CA LEU A 38 -4.71 -7.03 18.62
C LEU A 38 -4.33 -5.86 19.52
N TRP A 39 -4.16 -4.66 18.95
CA TRP A 39 -3.91 -3.44 19.73
C TRP A 39 -5.05 -3.19 20.73
N LEU A 40 -6.30 -3.18 20.27
CA LEU A 40 -7.48 -2.97 21.11
C LEU A 40 -7.59 -4.04 22.20
N GLY A 41 -7.35 -5.30 21.85
CA GLY A 41 -7.37 -6.42 22.80
C GLY A 41 -6.31 -6.27 23.89
N ILE A 42 -5.08 -5.88 23.52
CA ILE A 42 -4.00 -5.61 24.48
C ILE A 42 -4.36 -4.41 25.36
N ALA A 43 -4.87 -3.32 24.79
CA ALA A 43 -5.29 -2.13 25.54
C ALA A 43 -6.40 -2.45 26.55
N LEU A 44 -7.40 -3.23 26.14
CA LEU A 44 -8.48 -3.73 27.01
C LEU A 44 -7.94 -4.59 28.15
N LEU A 45 -7.07 -5.56 27.85
CA LEU A 45 -6.45 -6.44 28.84
C LEU A 45 -5.59 -5.66 29.84
N ALA A 46 -4.87 -4.65 29.35
CA ALA A 46 -4.03 -3.77 30.16
C ALA A 46 -4.82 -2.66 30.88
N ARG A 47 -6.14 -2.54 30.65
CA ARG A 47 -7.00 -1.44 31.13
C ARG A 47 -6.44 -0.05 30.79
N HIS A 48 -5.85 0.06 29.61
CA HIS A 48 -5.31 1.30 29.08
C HIS A 48 -6.29 1.90 28.05
N SER A 49 -6.11 3.19 27.72
CA SER A 49 -6.82 3.83 26.60
C SER A 49 -6.74 3.00 25.32
N LEU A 50 -7.85 2.91 24.59
CA LEU A 50 -8.00 1.96 23.48
C LEU A 50 -7.10 2.28 22.30
N MET A 51 -6.87 3.56 22.05
CA MET A 51 -6.04 4.08 20.98
C MET A 51 -5.19 5.25 21.50
N LEU A 52 -5.30 6.44 20.91
CA LEU A 52 -4.55 7.62 21.27
C LEU A 52 -5.35 8.57 22.19
N GLU A 53 -6.45 8.08 22.77
CA GLU A 53 -7.40 8.89 23.54
C GLU A 53 -6.75 9.72 24.66
N ALA A 54 -5.73 9.15 25.33
CA ALA A 54 -4.98 9.81 26.41
C ALA A 54 -3.70 10.55 25.96
N VAL A 55 -3.39 10.53 24.66
CA VAL A 55 -2.25 11.26 24.11
C VAL A 55 -2.56 12.76 24.08
N ASP A 56 -1.53 13.60 24.09
CA ASP A 56 -1.70 15.03 23.91
C ASP A 56 -2.45 15.36 22.59
N PRO A 57 -3.46 16.25 22.60
CA PRO A 57 -4.21 16.60 21.40
C PRO A 57 -3.34 17.17 20.26
N GLY A 58 -2.28 17.93 20.60
CA GLY A 58 -1.32 18.44 19.63
C GLY A 58 -0.52 17.30 18.96
N ALA A 59 -0.07 16.33 19.75
CA ALA A 59 0.63 15.14 19.24
C ALA A 59 -0.26 14.27 18.33
N ARG A 60 -1.54 14.06 18.70
CA ARG A 60 -2.50 13.34 17.83
C ARG A 60 -2.70 14.05 16.49
N ARG A 61 -2.94 15.36 16.51
CA ARG A 61 -3.12 16.15 15.28
C ARG A 61 -1.87 16.10 14.40
N ALA A 62 -0.70 16.26 14.99
CA ALA A 62 0.56 16.17 14.27
C ALA A 62 0.73 14.80 13.60
N LEU A 63 0.37 13.71 14.28
CA LEU A 63 0.43 12.36 13.72
C LEU A 63 -0.52 12.22 12.52
N PHE A 64 -1.80 12.59 12.66
CA PHE A 64 -2.77 12.45 11.57
C PHE A 64 -2.45 13.33 10.38
N GLN A 65 -1.98 14.56 10.61
CA GLN A 65 -1.50 15.44 9.54
C GLN A 65 -0.28 14.83 8.83
N THR A 66 0.68 14.28 9.58
CA THR A 66 1.85 13.61 9.02
C THR A 66 1.44 12.39 8.18
N LEU A 67 0.51 11.57 8.67
CA LEU A 67 -0.01 10.43 7.91
C LEU A 67 -0.72 10.88 6.64
N ALA A 68 -1.54 11.92 6.70
CA ALA A 68 -2.20 12.49 5.52
C ALA A 68 -1.18 13.02 4.50
N THR A 69 -0.14 13.73 4.95
CA THR A 69 0.93 14.22 4.08
C THR A 69 1.71 13.08 3.43
N LEU A 70 2.13 12.08 4.20
CA LEU A 70 2.86 10.92 3.69
C LEU A 70 2.01 10.12 2.69
N ALA A 71 0.73 9.89 3.00
CA ALA A 71 -0.18 9.17 2.12
C ALA A 71 -0.41 9.93 0.81
N GLY A 72 -0.65 11.25 0.89
CA GLY A 72 -0.80 12.12 -0.27
C GLY A 72 0.45 12.16 -1.14
N ALA A 73 1.63 12.33 -0.52
CA ALA A 73 2.92 12.32 -1.23
C ALA A 73 3.17 10.97 -1.92
N THR A 74 2.91 9.86 -1.23
CA THR A 74 3.11 8.52 -1.78
C THR A 74 2.13 8.21 -2.92
N ALA A 75 0.88 8.63 -2.79
CA ALA A 75 -0.12 8.53 -3.85
C ALA A 75 0.29 9.34 -5.08
N GLY A 76 0.78 10.57 -4.88
CA GLY A 76 1.32 11.43 -5.94
C GLY A 76 2.50 10.77 -6.66
N LEU A 77 3.51 10.29 -5.93
CA LEU A 77 4.64 9.56 -6.50
C LEU A 77 4.20 8.32 -7.29
N THR A 78 3.21 7.59 -6.77
CA THR A 78 2.65 6.41 -7.44
C THR A 78 1.98 6.80 -8.76
N LEU A 79 1.16 7.85 -8.77
CA LEU A 79 0.50 8.37 -9.97
C LEU A 79 1.52 8.86 -11.00
N THR A 80 2.54 9.62 -10.59
CA THR A 80 3.61 10.08 -11.48
C THR A 80 4.37 8.92 -12.07
N SER A 81 4.69 7.88 -11.28
CA SER A 81 5.39 6.68 -11.74
C SER A 81 4.57 5.91 -12.78
N VAL A 82 3.27 5.72 -12.52
CA VAL A 82 2.34 5.07 -13.48
C VAL A 82 2.19 5.91 -14.74
N SER A 83 2.05 7.24 -14.62
CA SER A 83 1.97 8.15 -15.76
C SER A 83 3.23 8.10 -16.62
N MET A 84 4.41 8.13 -16.00
CA MET A 84 5.69 8.01 -16.69
C MET A 84 5.80 6.65 -17.39
N LEU A 85 5.39 5.56 -16.73
CA LEU A 85 5.35 4.23 -17.32
C LEU A 85 4.44 4.24 -18.57
N ILE A 86 3.20 4.71 -18.47
CA ILE A 86 2.29 4.80 -19.62
C ILE A 86 2.89 5.65 -20.75
N ASN A 87 3.48 6.80 -20.43
CA ASN A 87 4.04 7.72 -21.41
C ASN A 87 5.28 7.15 -22.12
N VAL A 88 6.19 6.53 -21.38
CA VAL A 88 7.37 5.86 -21.95
C VAL A 88 6.96 4.65 -22.80
N LEU A 89 5.92 3.92 -22.39
CA LEU A 89 5.40 2.77 -23.12
C LEU A 89 4.58 3.14 -24.36
N GLY A 90 3.94 4.31 -24.36
CA GLY A 90 3.23 4.86 -25.52
C GLY A 90 4.18 5.32 -26.65
N LYS A 91 5.45 5.58 -26.33
CA LYS A 91 6.46 5.95 -27.33
C LYS A 91 7.07 4.69 -27.95
N LYS A 92 6.65 4.35 -29.18
CA LYS A 92 7.37 3.39 -30.02
C LYS A 92 8.74 3.98 -30.40
N ALA A 93 9.81 3.18 -30.30
CA ALA A 93 11.12 3.61 -30.79
C ALA A 93 11.05 3.89 -32.30
N ALA A 94 11.75 4.94 -32.74
CA ALA A 94 11.88 5.24 -34.16
C ALA A 94 12.68 4.10 -34.85
N PRO A 95 12.41 3.78 -36.14
CA PRO A 95 13.10 2.70 -36.84
C PRO A 95 14.62 2.95 -36.83
N GLY A 96 15.39 2.03 -36.26
CA GLY A 96 16.86 2.09 -36.25
C GLY A 96 17.53 2.52 -34.93
N GLN A 97 16.78 2.81 -33.87
CA GLN A 97 17.37 3.01 -32.53
C GLN A 97 17.36 1.72 -31.70
N ARG A 98 18.37 1.60 -30.83
CA ARG A 98 18.54 0.48 -29.89
C ARG A 98 17.25 0.34 -29.08
N GLU A 99 16.64 -0.85 -29.14
CA GLU A 99 15.41 -1.16 -28.40
C GLU A 99 15.52 -0.68 -26.96
N LEU A 100 14.50 0.04 -26.48
CA LEU A 100 14.46 0.49 -25.09
C LEU A 100 14.51 -0.77 -24.19
N PRO A 101 15.23 -0.78 -23.06
CA PRO A 101 15.27 -1.95 -22.16
C PRO A 101 13.87 -2.45 -21.75
N LEU A 102 12.85 -1.59 -21.86
CA LEU A 102 11.43 -1.86 -21.62
C LEU A 102 10.69 -2.58 -22.77
N GLU A 103 11.27 -2.69 -23.97
CA GLU A 103 10.74 -3.53 -25.06
C GLU A 103 10.97 -5.03 -24.79
N LYS A 104 11.99 -5.37 -24.00
CA LYS A 104 12.22 -6.74 -23.51
C LYS A 104 11.16 -7.21 -22.50
N LEU A 105 10.46 -6.28 -21.83
CA LEU A 105 9.35 -6.59 -20.93
C LEU A 105 8.08 -6.84 -21.76
N SER A 106 7.54 -8.06 -21.70
CA SER A 106 6.27 -8.38 -22.38
C SER A 106 5.14 -7.43 -21.93
N ALA A 107 4.17 -7.16 -22.80
CA ALA A 107 3.01 -6.33 -22.48
C ALA A 107 2.26 -6.81 -21.22
N THR A 108 2.32 -8.12 -20.95
CA THR A 108 1.81 -8.77 -19.73
C THR A 108 2.48 -8.30 -18.44
N HIS A 109 3.81 -8.18 -18.41
CA HIS A 109 4.52 -7.69 -17.22
C HIS A 109 4.19 -6.22 -16.93
N ARG A 110 4.03 -5.41 -17.98
CA ARG A 110 3.70 -3.98 -17.89
C ARG A 110 2.30 -3.76 -17.31
N ARG A 111 1.32 -4.54 -17.79
CA ARG A 111 -0.05 -4.53 -17.26
C ARG A 111 -0.10 -4.94 -15.79
N GLN A 112 0.66 -5.96 -15.41
CA GLN A 112 0.70 -6.45 -14.03
C GLN A 112 1.33 -5.44 -13.06
N ILE A 113 2.37 -4.71 -13.48
CA ILE A 113 2.93 -3.59 -12.69
C ILE A 113 1.89 -2.50 -12.49
N GLY A 114 1.21 -2.08 -13.57
CA GLY A 114 0.14 -1.08 -13.51
C GLY A 114 -1.00 -1.49 -12.56
N GLU A 115 -1.46 -2.73 -12.63
CA GLU A 115 -2.52 -3.26 -11.76
C GLU A 115 -2.12 -3.25 -10.27
N VAL A 116 -0.87 -3.60 -9.95
CA VAL A 116 -0.35 -3.58 -8.57
C VAL A 116 -0.28 -2.17 -8.01
N PHE A 117 0.16 -1.18 -8.79
CA PHE A 117 0.20 0.22 -8.35
C PHE A 117 -1.20 0.84 -8.24
N LEU A 118 -2.09 0.55 -9.20
CA LEU A 118 -3.47 1.06 -9.18
C LEU A 118 -4.25 0.55 -7.97
N PHE A 119 -3.90 -0.62 -7.43
CA PHE A 119 -4.54 -1.15 -6.23
C PHE A 119 -4.17 -0.38 -4.94
N ALA A 120 -2.96 0.19 -4.86
CA ALA A 120 -2.51 0.91 -3.67
C ALA A 120 -3.11 2.32 -3.54
N ILE A 121 -3.44 2.97 -4.65
CA ILE A 121 -3.91 4.37 -4.70
C ILE A 121 -5.21 4.57 -3.91
N PRO A 122 -6.28 3.76 -4.08
CA PRO A 122 -7.52 3.95 -3.32
C PRO A 122 -7.32 3.88 -1.80
N GLY A 123 -6.45 2.98 -1.32
CA GLY A 123 -6.13 2.85 0.10
C GLY A 123 -5.45 4.11 0.65
N LEU A 124 -4.46 4.63 -0.09
CA LEU A 124 -3.78 5.87 0.28
C LEU A 124 -4.73 7.08 0.25
N GLY A 125 -5.62 7.16 -0.74
CA GLY A 125 -6.64 8.21 -0.83
C GLY A 125 -7.62 8.16 0.34
N LEU A 126 -8.11 6.98 0.69
CA LEU A 126 -8.97 6.79 1.87
C LEU A 126 -8.24 7.17 3.16
N LEU A 127 -6.96 6.83 3.30
CA LEU A 127 -6.15 7.21 4.45
C LEU A 127 -6.04 8.74 4.59
N VAL A 128 -5.80 9.46 3.49
CA VAL A 128 -5.78 10.94 3.50
C VAL A 128 -7.12 11.48 4.03
N VAL A 129 -8.23 11.02 3.46
CA VAL A 129 -9.57 11.49 3.84
C VAL A 129 -9.85 11.17 5.30
N ALA A 130 -9.62 9.94 5.74
CA ALA A 130 -9.86 9.52 7.12
C ALA A 130 -9.01 10.30 8.12
N ALA A 131 -7.74 10.55 7.81
CA ALA A 131 -6.84 11.31 8.66
C ALA A 131 -7.30 12.77 8.79
N LEU A 132 -7.69 13.42 7.69
CA LEU A 132 -8.22 14.78 7.72
C LEU A 132 -9.55 14.88 8.48
N VAL A 133 -10.47 13.94 8.25
CA VAL A 133 -11.73 13.86 9.00
C VAL A 133 -11.45 13.70 10.49
N THR A 134 -10.51 12.83 10.87
CA THR A 134 -10.15 12.63 12.28
C THR A 134 -9.59 13.91 12.91
N VAL A 135 -8.73 14.65 12.21
CA VAL A 135 -8.24 15.97 12.67
C VAL A 135 -9.38 16.96 12.89
N VAL A 136 -10.36 17.00 11.98
CA VAL A 136 -11.52 17.89 12.11
C VAL A 136 -12.40 17.48 13.28
N LEU A 137 -12.69 16.19 13.43
CA LEU A 137 -13.53 15.68 14.51
C LEU A 137 -12.87 15.89 15.89
N GLU A 138 -11.55 15.73 15.98
CA GLU A 138 -10.78 15.97 17.22
C GLU A 138 -10.34 17.42 17.42
N GLY A 139 -10.86 18.35 16.61
CA GLY A 139 -10.45 19.75 16.57
C GLY A 139 -10.51 20.47 17.92
N ASP A 140 -11.46 20.12 18.79
CA ASP A 140 -11.61 20.67 20.15
C ASP A 140 -11.77 19.58 21.23
N ALA A 141 -11.60 18.31 20.85
CA ALA A 141 -11.82 17.19 21.77
C ALA A 141 -10.68 17.11 22.81
N VAL A 142 -11.04 17.18 24.10
CA VAL A 142 -10.10 17.03 25.22
C VAL A 142 -9.47 15.63 25.23
N THR A 143 -10.27 14.63 24.89
CA THR A 143 -9.85 13.23 24.74
C THR A 143 -9.98 12.82 23.27
N GLY A 144 -9.07 11.97 22.80
CA GLY A 144 -9.18 11.41 21.45
C GLY A 144 -10.40 10.52 21.28
N MET A 145 -10.76 10.22 20.04
CA MET A 145 -11.91 9.37 19.72
C MET A 145 -11.43 8.07 19.10
N TRP A 146 -11.41 6.99 19.87
CA TRP A 146 -10.80 5.74 19.43
C TRP A 146 -11.38 5.15 18.13
N ILE A 147 -12.63 5.44 17.76
CA ILE A 147 -13.26 4.91 16.53
C ILE A 147 -12.60 5.50 15.27
N PRO A 148 -12.60 6.83 15.04
CA PRO A 148 -11.90 7.42 13.90
C PRO A 148 -10.39 7.16 13.95
N GLU A 149 -9.77 7.16 15.13
CA GLU A 149 -8.36 6.78 15.30
C GLU A 149 -8.10 5.35 14.78
N ALA A 150 -8.89 4.36 15.23
CA ALA A 150 -8.76 2.97 14.81
C ALA A 150 -8.94 2.81 13.28
N LEU A 151 -9.85 3.57 12.67
CA LEU A 151 -10.02 3.59 11.21
C LEU A 151 -8.78 4.12 10.49
N VAL A 152 -8.18 5.23 10.98
CA VAL A 152 -6.94 5.78 10.42
C VAL A 152 -5.80 4.77 10.54
N PHE A 153 -5.65 4.10 11.69
CA PHE A 153 -4.63 3.07 11.86
C PHE A 153 -4.85 1.86 10.95
N LEU A 154 -6.10 1.40 10.81
CA LEU A 154 -6.45 0.33 9.89
C LEU A 154 -6.04 0.67 8.45
N LEU A 155 -6.39 1.87 7.98
CA LEU A 155 -6.03 2.34 6.64
C LEU A 155 -4.52 2.54 6.49
N THR A 156 -3.83 2.95 7.56
CA THR A 156 -2.37 3.08 7.59
C THR A 156 -1.72 1.72 7.40
N PHE A 157 -2.08 0.72 8.20
CA PHE A 157 -1.52 -0.63 8.08
C PHE A 157 -1.84 -1.26 6.72
N ALA A 158 -3.08 -1.12 6.23
CA ALA A 158 -3.46 -1.61 4.92
C ALA A 158 -2.63 -0.96 3.81
N SER A 159 -2.42 0.35 3.88
CA SER A 159 -1.60 1.09 2.90
C SER A 159 -0.13 0.68 2.94
N VAL A 160 0.45 0.49 4.14
CA VAL A 160 1.82 0.00 4.30
C VAL A 160 1.98 -1.41 3.69
N LEU A 161 1.03 -2.30 3.96
CA LEU A 161 1.03 -3.66 3.38
C LEU A 161 0.91 -3.63 1.86
N ALA A 162 0.04 -2.78 1.32
CA ALA A 162 -0.09 -2.57 -0.13
C ALA A 162 1.24 -2.08 -0.74
N LEU A 163 1.90 -1.10 -0.13
CA LEU A 163 3.20 -0.59 -0.58
C LEU A 163 4.31 -1.65 -0.51
N LEU A 164 4.34 -2.47 0.54
CA LEU A 164 5.27 -3.61 0.64
C LEU A 164 5.02 -4.62 -0.48
N ARG A 165 3.75 -4.89 -0.83
CA ARG A 165 3.41 -5.73 -1.97
C ARG A 165 3.91 -5.13 -3.29
N VAL A 166 3.75 -3.81 -3.48
CA VAL A 166 4.28 -3.09 -4.65
C VAL A 166 5.80 -3.25 -4.73
N GLY A 167 6.53 -2.97 -3.64
CA GLY A 167 7.99 -3.08 -3.59
C GLY A 167 8.48 -4.50 -3.88
N TRP A 168 7.77 -5.52 -3.36
CA TRP A 168 8.07 -6.92 -3.65
C TRP A 168 7.87 -7.26 -5.13
N ALA A 169 6.75 -6.82 -5.72
CA ALA A 169 6.46 -7.04 -7.14
C ALA A 169 7.52 -6.40 -8.04
N LEU A 170 7.93 -5.17 -7.74
CA LEU A 170 9.00 -4.46 -8.46
C LEU A 170 10.34 -5.20 -8.37
N ARG A 171 10.75 -5.63 -7.16
CA ARG A 171 11.99 -6.37 -6.96
C ARG A 171 12.02 -7.66 -7.80
N ARG A 172 10.88 -8.35 -7.91
CA ARG A 172 10.76 -9.57 -8.72
C ARG A 172 10.86 -9.27 -10.21
N VAL A 173 10.16 -8.24 -10.69
CA VAL A 173 10.23 -7.82 -12.10
C VAL A 173 11.66 -7.44 -12.47
N LEU A 174 12.36 -6.70 -11.61
CA LEU A 174 13.74 -6.31 -11.86
C LEU A 174 14.67 -7.54 -11.94
N ALA A 175 14.50 -8.52 -11.05
CA ALA A 175 15.26 -9.76 -11.08
C ALA A 175 15.03 -10.56 -12.38
N ILE A 176 13.80 -10.56 -12.91
CA ILE A 176 13.49 -11.23 -14.19
C ILE A 176 14.06 -10.44 -15.37
N ALA A 177 13.99 -9.11 -15.34
CA ALA A 177 14.49 -8.26 -16.43
C ALA A 177 16.03 -8.18 -16.50
N THR A 178 16.72 -8.54 -15.42
CA THR A 178 18.20 -8.54 -15.32
C THR A 178 18.82 -9.94 -15.41
N ALA A 179 18.00 -10.99 -15.46
CA ALA A 179 18.41 -12.37 -15.73
C ALA A 179 18.43 -12.64 -17.24
#